data_AF-A0A7C9AU05-F1
#
_entry.id   AF-A0A7C9AU05-F1
#
_cell.length_a   1.000
_cell.length_b   1.000
_cell.length_c   1.000
_cell.angle_alpha   90.00
_cell.angle_beta   90.00
_cell.angle_gamma   90.00
#
_symmetry.space_group_name_H-M   'P 1'
#
loop_
_entity.id
_entity.type
_entity.pdbx_description
1 polymer ?
#
loop_
_entity_poly.entity_id
_entity_poly.type
_entity_poly.pdbx_seq_one_letter_code
_entity_poly.pdbx_strand_id
1 'polypeptide(L)'
;SVEKSTRTQISSSSQTPQLTQPRHAHRHTVALKQQITLPTGYCLPTSAFSTFASEPRREREREMQGIDEALGEFAIHIILSKLDPNDTARIACVNRKFKSWASEDCFWSLHCANDLSISSPVDPLGNPAPSFKAAYQLWREAFSLYPWALVKRVKMCWDKLKSWLASNFPEVLATLHGGTTEEKLNEAENTLKVKFPLPTRLIYRMHDGQEFSDELLGLIGGYSVYSHSVNVHMLTLGQVVRVTKQVTCDLGFSSTSKYVTIAASRVGKVFFLNCFSMQLYVGTANLSEQGEMMPCVPTALLKSSGDEQCDGLLSWLEEHGRRLESGMITVREEENLKSICQFPEKPPLCTTAVTNGVQVRASAVLVPEQSDLQNSSFLFAYSIRMSLLPEGCTVHGVTFQSCQLYWRRWIIRENETIKHDVDAEAVIGEYPLLLPGEKEFIYQSCTTQQSTRCSMEGSFTFVPGRLVEPKGDPFEAQVARFPLEMPEYIY
;
A
#
# COMPACT_ATOMS: atom_id res chain seq x y z
N SER A 1 -67.44 22.53 -17.62
CA SER A 1 -66.71 23.81 -17.62
C SER A 1 -65.30 23.56 -17.13
N VAL A 2 -64.35 23.34 -18.05
CA VAL A 2 -63.47 24.33 -18.74
C VAL A 2 -62.09 24.21 -18.09
N GLU A 3 -61.18 23.43 -18.68
CA GLU A 3 -60.03 23.87 -19.52
C GLU A 3 -58.75 24.09 -18.66
N LYS A 4 -57.52 23.81 -19.07
CA LYS A 4 -56.95 23.51 -20.39
C LYS A 4 -55.59 22.81 -20.21
N SER A 5 -55.35 21.89 -21.13
CA SER A 5 -54.07 21.24 -21.46
C SER A 5 -53.07 22.24 -22.05
N THR A 6 -51.76 22.03 -21.87
CA THR A 6 -50.81 22.29 -22.96
C THR A 6 -49.68 21.28 -22.98
N ARG A 7 -49.44 20.85 -24.22
CA ARG A 7 -48.67 19.72 -24.74
C ARG A 7 -47.45 20.34 -25.42
N THR A 8 -46.29 19.68 -25.40
CA THR A 8 -45.25 19.96 -26.40
C THR A 8 -44.62 18.65 -26.86
N GLN A 9 -44.69 18.46 -28.18
CA GLN A 9 -44.20 17.36 -29.01
C GLN A 9 -42.66 17.39 -29.05
N ILE A 10 -41.92 16.28 -28.98
CA ILE A 10 -41.55 15.34 -30.06
C ILE A 10 -41.31 15.99 -31.44
N SER A 11 -40.04 16.02 -31.87
CA SER A 11 -39.67 15.83 -33.27
C SER A 11 -38.46 14.91 -33.38
N SER A 12 -38.60 13.94 -34.27
CA SER A 12 -37.64 12.94 -34.70
C SER A 12 -36.84 13.45 -35.90
N SER A 13 -35.61 12.98 -36.08
CA SER A 13 -35.16 12.41 -37.37
C SER A 13 -33.70 11.94 -37.32
N SER A 14 -33.55 10.72 -37.82
CA SER A 14 -32.37 9.99 -38.25
C SER A 14 -31.58 10.67 -39.38
N GLN A 15 -30.26 10.46 -39.45
CA GLN A 15 -29.58 9.79 -40.57
C GLN A 15 -28.04 9.81 -40.45
N THR A 16 -27.44 8.67 -40.74
CA THR A 16 -26.02 8.39 -41.03
C THR A 16 -25.52 9.16 -42.26
N PRO A 17 -24.19 9.33 -42.44
CA PRO A 17 -23.55 8.56 -43.53
C PRO A 17 -22.09 8.09 -43.28
N GLN A 18 -21.71 7.11 -44.09
CA GLN A 18 -20.40 6.46 -44.22
C GLN A 18 -19.44 7.20 -45.17
N LEU A 19 -18.13 6.95 -44.93
CA LEU A 19 -16.97 6.81 -45.82
C LEU A 19 -16.76 7.76 -47.03
N THR A 20 -15.56 8.35 -47.08
CA THR A 20 -14.72 8.42 -48.29
C THR A 20 -13.25 8.71 -47.93
N GLN A 21 -12.32 8.01 -48.60
CA GLN A 21 -10.85 8.18 -48.51
C GLN A 21 -10.37 9.48 -49.16
N PRO A 22 -9.11 9.90 -48.92
CA PRO A 22 -8.15 9.80 -50.05
C PRO A 22 -6.73 9.33 -49.66
N ARG A 23 -6.02 8.84 -50.68
CA ARG A 23 -4.64 8.32 -50.66
C ARG A 23 -3.57 9.40 -50.90
N HIS A 24 -2.37 9.11 -50.37
CA HIS A 24 -1.01 9.52 -50.77
C HIS A 24 -0.55 10.98 -50.64
N ALA A 25 0.42 11.22 -49.74
CA ALA A 25 1.65 11.96 -50.05
C ALA A 25 2.79 11.65 -49.05
N HIS A 26 3.97 11.58 -49.63
CA HIS A 26 5.33 11.30 -49.19
C HIS A 26 5.83 11.57 -47.76
N ARG A 27 6.66 10.62 -47.32
CA ARG A 27 7.59 10.65 -46.18
C ARG A 27 8.63 11.76 -46.33
N HIS A 28 8.77 12.59 -45.29
CA HIS A 28 10.03 13.23 -44.94
C HIS A 28 10.20 13.09 -43.41
N THR A 29 11.15 12.25 -43.00
CA THR A 29 11.57 12.18 -41.59
C THR A 29 13.05 12.55 -41.55
N VAL A 30 13.30 13.72 -40.98
CA VAL A 30 14.63 14.27 -40.69
C VAL A 30 15.21 13.48 -39.52
N ALA A 31 16.34 12.82 -39.74
CA ALA A 31 17.12 12.16 -38.69
C ALA A 31 18.13 13.16 -38.11
N LEU A 32 17.90 13.60 -36.87
CA LEU A 32 18.87 14.33 -36.06
C LEU A 32 19.77 13.32 -35.33
N LYS A 33 21.06 13.34 -35.69
CA LYS A 33 22.17 12.68 -34.98
C LYS A 33 22.59 13.52 -33.77
N GLN A 34 22.65 12.91 -32.59
CA GLN A 34 23.53 13.31 -31.46
C GLN A 34 24.01 11.99 -30.81
N GLN A 35 25.22 11.51 -31.10
CA GLN A 35 26.50 11.78 -30.42
C GLN A 35 26.47 11.50 -28.90
N ILE A 36 26.84 10.26 -28.53
CA ILE A 36 27.45 9.95 -27.23
C ILE A 36 28.93 9.66 -27.51
N THR A 37 29.78 10.51 -26.94
CA THR A 37 31.24 10.47 -27.02
C THR A 37 31.77 9.50 -25.97
N LEU A 38 32.64 8.56 -26.36
CA LEU A 38 33.51 7.82 -25.43
C LEU A 38 34.97 8.25 -25.64
N PRO A 39 35.82 8.22 -24.61
CA PRO A 39 37.14 8.86 -24.64
C PRO A 39 38.15 8.06 -25.45
N THR A 40 38.93 8.78 -26.24
CA THR A 40 40.14 8.32 -26.92
C THR A 40 41.24 7.93 -25.94
N GLY A 41 41.94 6.83 -26.23
CA GLY A 41 43.28 6.64 -25.70
C GLY A 41 43.81 5.23 -25.87
N TYR A 42 44.12 4.81 -27.11
CA TYR A 42 45.27 3.95 -27.42
C TYR A 42 45.56 4.07 -28.93
N CYS A 43 46.70 4.68 -29.27
CA CYS A 43 47.30 4.63 -30.59
C CYS A 43 47.77 3.19 -30.86
N LEU A 44 47.27 2.55 -31.92
CA LEU A 44 47.90 1.37 -32.50
C LEU A 44 48.92 1.82 -33.56
N PRO A 45 50.14 1.26 -33.57
CA PRO A 45 51.16 1.61 -34.55
C PRO A 45 50.76 1.15 -35.96
N THR A 46 50.89 2.08 -36.90
CA THR A 46 50.70 1.89 -38.33
C THR A 46 51.88 1.09 -38.91
N SER A 47 51.95 -0.22 -38.66
CA SER A 47 52.90 -1.10 -39.34
C SER A 47 52.51 -2.58 -39.24
N ALA A 48 51.45 -2.99 -39.95
CA ALA A 48 51.28 -4.39 -40.38
C ALA A 48 50.26 -4.53 -41.54
N PHE A 49 50.19 -3.56 -42.45
CA PHE A 49 49.52 -3.76 -43.74
C PHE A 49 50.55 -4.24 -44.77
N SER A 50 51.01 -5.48 -44.64
CA SER A 50 51.63 -6.23 -45.76
C SER A 50 51.99 -7.68 -45.40
N THR A 51 51.07 -8.46 -44.83
CA THR A 51 51.20 -9.95 -44.89
C THR A 51 49.86 -10.70 -44.81
N PHE A 52 48.78 -10.20 -45.44
CA PHE A 52 47.53 -10.95 -45.61
C PHE A 52 47.52 -11.76 -46.93
N ALA A 53 48.64 -12.40 -47.26
CA ALA A 53 48.77 -13.15 -48.51
C ALA A 53 49.58 -14.44 -48.35
N SER A 54 49.41 -15.18 -47.25
CA SER A 54 49.93 -16.55 -47.17
C SER A 54 49.30 -17.43 -46.08
N GLU A 55 48.05 -17.18 -45.67
CA GLU A 55 47.31 -18.16 -44.87
C GLU A 55 46.47 -19.08 -45.77
N PRO A 56 46.58 -20.41 -45.64
CA PRO A 56 45.84 -21.37 -46.43
C PRO A 56 44.34 -21.09 -46.34
N ARG A 57 43.62 -21.24 -47.46
CA ARG A 57 42.17 -21.01 -47.60
C ARG A 57 41.32 -21.69 -46.50
N ARG A 58 41.81 -22.80 -45.93
CA ARG A 58 41.23 -23.53 -44.79
C ARG A 58 41.27 -22.78 -43.46
N GLU A 59 42.27 -21.93 -43.20
CA GLU A 59 42.34 -21.13 -41.98
C GLU A 59 41.35 -19.98 -42.02
N ARG A 60 41.23 -19.27 -43.15
CA ARG A 60 40.18 -18.26 -43.35
C ARG A 60 38.76 -18.81 -43.30
N GLU A 61 38.52 -20.01 -43.85
CA GLU A 61 37.23 -20.68 -43.73
C GLU A 61 36.93 -21.08 -42.28
N ARG A 62 37.93 -21.56 -41.52
CA ARG A 62 37.78 -21.85 -40.07
C ARG A 62 37.54 -20.59 -39.22
N GLU A 63 38.24 -19.50 -39.50
CA GLU A 63 38.02 -18.22 -38.82
C GLU A 63 36.63 -17.66 -39.12
N MET A 64 36.19 -17.68 -40.38
CA MET A 64 34.87 -17.20 -40.77
C MET A 64 33.75 -18.09 -40.22
N GLN A 65 33.97 -19.40 -40.13
CA GLN A 65 33.05 -20.35 -39.48
C GLN A 65 33.02 -20.17 -37.96
N GLY A 66 34.15 -19.81 -37.33
CA GLY A 66 34.22 -19.43 -35.91
C GLY A 66 33.53 -18.10 -35.61
N ILE A 67 33.58 -17.13 -36.53
CA ILE A 67 32.85 -15.85 -36.42
C ILE A 67 31.34 -16.07 -36.56
N ASP A 68 30.91 -16.92 -37.50
CA ASP A 68 29.48 -17.26 -37.70
C ASP A 68 28.93 -18.09 -36.53
N GLU A 69 29.73 -19.02 -35.98
CA GLU A 69 29.40 -19.71 -34.74
C GLU A 69 29.27 -18.71 -33.58
N ALA A 70 30.24 -17.81 -33.38
CA ALA A 70 30.20 -16.81 -32.31
C ALA A 70 29.00 -15.86 -32.43
N LEU A 71 28.68 -15.39 -33.64
CA LEU A 71 27.48 -14.59 -33.91
C LEU A 71 26.20 -15.37 -33.59
N GLY A 72 26.17 -16.67 -33.91
CA GLY A 72 25.10 -17.58 -33.53
C GLY A 72 24.96 -17.76 -32.03
N GLU A 73 26.07 -17.85 -31.28
CA GLU A 73 26.05 -17.91 -29.80
C GLU A 73 25.47 -16.61 -29.24
N PHE A 74 25.93 -15.44 -29.70
CA PHE A 74 25.40 -14.15 -29.27
C PHE A 74 23.90 -14.01 -29.51
N ALA A 75 23.41 -14.44 -30.68
CA ALA A 75 21.98 -14.43 -30.98
C ALA A 75 21.18 -15.30 -30.00
N ILE A 76 21.71 -16.47 -29.64
CA ILE A 76 21.07 -17.38 -28.67
C ILE A 76 21.08 -16.80 -27.26
N HIS A 77 22.17 -16.15 -26.82
CA HIS A 77 22.20 -15.45 -25.54
C HIS A 77 21.16 -14.33 -25.48
N ILE A 78 20.97 -13.57 -26.56
CA ILE A 78 19.91 -12.56 -26.64
C ILE A 78 18.54 -13.21 -26.52
N ILE A 79 18.28 -14.32 -27.22
CA ILE A 79 17.00 -15.04 -27.11
C ILE A 79 16.78 -15.51 -25.67
N LEU A 80 17.75 -16.21 -25.07
CA LEU A 80 17.68 -16.72 -23.69
C LEU A 80 17.42 -15.60 -22.68
N SER A 81 17.97 -14.40 -22.90
CA SER A 81 17.73 -13.23 -22.03
C SER A 81 16.28 -12.71 -22.04
N LYS A 82 15.46 -13.14 -23.01
CA LYS A 82 14.06 -12.72 -23.19
C LYS A 82 13.05 -13.81 -22.85
N LEU A 83 13.50 -15.04 -22.62
CA LEU A 83 12.62 -16.15 -22.29
C LEU A 83 12.19 -16.10 -20.84
N ASP A 84 11.04 -16.68 -20.54
CA ASP A 84 10.66 -16.94 -19.16
C ASP A 84 11.47 -18.12 -18.56
N PRO A 85 11.42 -18.32 -17.23
CA PRO A 85 12.16 -19.40 -16.58
C PRO A 85 11.76 -20.81 -17.04
N ASN A 86 10.49 -21.03 -17.40
CA ASN A 86 10.00 -22.32 -17.88
C ASN A 86 10.53 -22.61 -19.29
N ASP A 87 10.51 -21.63 -20.18
CA ASP A 87 11.04 -21.76 -21.53
C ASP A 87 12.57 -21.87 -21.53
N THR A 88 13.25 -21.16 -20.63
CA THR A 88 14.68 -21.34 -20.37
C THR A 88 14.98 -22.78 -19.96
N ALA A 89 14.17 -23.37 -19.07
CA ALA A 89 14.30 -24.77 -18.67
C ALA A 89 13.98 -25.76 -19.81
N ARG A 90 12.98 -25.47 -20.65
CA ARG A 90 12.65 -26.30 -21.83
C ARG A 90 13.78 -26.34 -22.84
N ILE A 91 14.42 -25.19 -23.13
CA ILE A 91 15.56 -25.13 -24.04
C ILE A 91 16.74 -25.96 -23.52
N ALA A 92 16.95 -25.98 -22.20
CA ALA A 92 17.98 -26.80 -21.58
C ALA A 92 17.80 -28.32 -21.84
N CYS A 93 16.60 -28.75 -22.23
CA CYS A 93 16.31 -30.15 -22.57
C CYS A 93 16.57 -30.51 -24.04
N VAL A 94 16.85 -29.52 -24.90
CA VAL A 94 16.97 -29.73 -26.36
C VAL A 94 18.28 -30.40 -26.75
N ASN A 95 19.42 -29.90 -26.27
CA ASN A 95 20.73 -30.54 -26.47
C ASN A 95 21.74 -30.11 -25.39
N ARG A 96 22.96 -30.69 -25.41
CA ARG A 96 24.01 -30.39 -24.42
C ARG A 96 24.51 -28.93 -24.47
N LYS A 97 24.58 -28.32 -25.66
CA LYS A 97 25.05 -26.93 -25.84
C LYS A 97 24.04 -25.94 -25.25
N PHE A 98 22.77 -26.08 -25.59
CA PHE A 98 21.65 -25.34 -25.02
C PHE A 98 21.50 -25.57 -23.51
N LYS A 99 21.74 -26.79 -23.02
CA LYS A 99 21.78 -27.06 -21.58
C LYS A 99 22.86 -26.25 -20.89
N SER A 100 24.03 -26.11 -21.49
CA SER A 100 25.13 -25.30 -20.95
C SER A 100 24.71 -23.83 -20.87
N TRP A 101 24.30 -23.24 -21.99
CA TRP A 101 23.89 -21.82 -22.05
C TRP A 101 22.72 -21.49 -21.13
N ALA A 102 21.66 -22.30 -21.14
CA ALA A 102 20.49 -22.11 -20.29
C ALA A 102 20.76 -22.43 -18.80
N SER A 103 21.95 -22.90 -18.44
CA SER A 103 22.38 -23.08 -17.05
C SER A 103 23.27 -21.94 -16.55
N GLU A 104 23.58 -20.96 -17.39
CA GLU A 104 24.40 -19.83 -16.97
C GLU A 104 23.68 -18.94 -15.96
N ASP A 105 24.41 -18.59 -14.90
CA ASP A 105 23.87 -17.83 -13.77
C ASP A 105 23.41 -16.42 -14.15
N CYS A 106 23.90 -15.84 -15.26
CA CYS A 106 23.46 -14.52 -15.72
C CYS A 106 21.94 -14.49 -16.00
N PHE A 107 21.39 -15.53 -16.63
CA PHE A 107 19.96 -15.62 -16.92
C PHE A 107 19.14 -15.87 -15.65
N TRP A 108 19.61 -16.78 -14.81
CA TRP A 108 18.92 -17.12 -13.57
C TRP A 108 18.96 -15.99 -12.54
N SER A 109 20.01 -15.16 -12.54
CA SER A 109 20.06 -13.96 -11.70
C SER A 109 18.98 -12.96 -12.10
N LEU A 110 18.73 -12.78 -13.40
CA LEU A 110 17.65 -11.93 -13.90
C LEU A 110 16.28 -12.51 -13.52
N HIS A 111 16.10 -13.83 -13.68
CA HIS A 111 14.85 -14.51 -13.28
C HIS A 111 14.58 -14.38 -11.79
N CYS A 112 15.58 -14.63 -10.95
CA CYS A 112 15.52 -14.44 -9.51
C CYS A 112 15.21 -13.00 -9.11
N ALA A 113 15.84 -12.01 -9.76
CA ALA A 113 15.56 -10.60 -9.51
C ALA A 113 14.12 -10.23 -9.88
N ASN A 114 13.65 -10.65 -11.06
CA ASN A 114 12.33 -10.29 -11.57
C ASN A 114 11.19 -11.01 -10.84
N ASP A 115 11.32 -12.32 -10.63
CA ASP A 115 10.23 -13.13 -10.07
C ASP A 115 10.24 -13.16 -8.53
N LEU A 116 11.42 -13.00 -7.92
CA LEU A 116 11.60 -13.18 -6.48
C LEU A 116 12.25 -11.98 -5.79
N SER A 117 12.63 -10.91 -6.50
CA SER A 117 13.30 -9.75 -5.89
C SER A 117 14.54 -10.13 -5.06
N ILE A 118 15.28 -11.18 -5.44
CA ILE A 118 16.53 -11.58 -4.79
C ILE A 118 17.73 -11.23 -5.66
N SER A 119 18.75 -10.62 -5.05
CA SER A 119 19.99 -10.19 -5.71
C SER A 119 21.19 -11.12 -5.45
N SER A 120 20.99 -12.15 -4.62
CA SER A 120 21.96 -13.20 -4.30
C SER A 120 21.30 -14.57 -4.36
N PRO A 121 22.04 -15.65 -4.66
CA PRO A 121 21.49 -17.00 -4.73
C PRO A 121 21.16 -17.49 -3.31
N VAL A 122 19.91 -17.30 -2.89
CA VAL A 122 19.43 -17.73 -1.57
C VAL A 122 18.16 -18.55 -1.68
N ASP A 123 18.01 -19.52 -0.77
CA ASP A 123 16.81 -20.33 -0.62
C ASP A 123 15.66 -19.53 0.05
N PRO A 124 14.45 -20.11 0.19
CA PRO A 124 13.33 -19.45 0.87
C PRO A 124 13.55 -19.05 2.33
N LEU A 125 14.51 -19.67 3.01
CA LEU A 125 14.86 -19.39 4.40
C LEU A 125 16.01 -18.36 4.51
N GLY A 126 16.55 -17.91 3.37
CA GLY A 126 17.67 -16.98 3.30
C GLY A 126 19.04 -17.65 3.36
N ASN A 127 19.13 -18.98 3.30
CA ASN A 127 20.42 -19.67 3.27
C ASN A 127 21.07 -19.54 1.89
N PRO A 128 22.41 -19.40 1.81
CA PRO A 128 23.12 -19.37 0.53
C PRO A 128 22.90 -20.66 -0.28
N ALA A 129 22.59 -20.52 -1.56
CA ALA A 129 22.52 -21.60 -2.53
C ALA A 129 23.77 -21.59 -3.45
N PRO A 130 24.13 -22.72 -4.07
CA PRO A 130 25.32 -22.82 -4.92
C PRO A 130 25.32 -21.92 -6.16
N SER A 131 24.14 -21.53 -6.65
CA SER A 131 23.96 -20.75 -7.88
C SER A 131 22.55 -20.16 -7.94
N PHE A 132 22.30 -19.15 -8.78
CA PHE A 132 20.96 -18.58 -8.94
C PHE A 132 19.95 -19.59 -9.46
N LYS A 133 20.39 -20.49 -10.35
CA LYS A 133 19.56 -21.59 -10.84
C LYS A 133 19.15 -22.53 -9.71
N ALA A 134 20.09 -22.91 -8.86
CA ALA A 134 19.81 -23.76 -7.71
C ALA A 134 18.87 -23.06 -6.73
N ALA A 135 19.08 -21.77 -6.45
CA ALA A 135 18.16 -20.96 -5.65
C ALA A 135 16.74 -20.99 -6.23
N TYR A 136 16.59 -20.69 -7.52
CA TYR A 136 15.28 -20.67 -8.17
C TYR A 136 14.58 -22.04 -8.11
N GLN A 137 15.32 -23.13 -8.26
CA GLN A 137 14.80 -24.50 -8.10
C GLN A 137 14.30 -24.74 -6.67
N LEU A 138 15.10 -24.39 -5.65
CA LEU A 138 14.70 -24.52 -4.24
C LEU A 138 13.41 -23.76 -3.94
N TRP A 139 13.25 -22.55 -4.49
CA TRP A 139 12.00 -21.79 -4.37
C TRP A 139 10.81 -22.48 -5.05
N ARG A 140 11.00 -23.00 -6.26
CA ARG A 140 9.95 -23.72 -6.99
C ARG A 140 9.52 -25.00 -6.27
N GLU A 141 10.46 -25.71 -5.67
CA GLU A 141 10.21 -26.93 -4.91
C GLU A 141 9.49 -26.63 -3.58
N ALA A 142 9.98 -25.65 -2.82
CA ALA A 142 9.43 -25.29 -1.52
C ALA A 142 7.97 -24.80 -1.54
N PHE A 143 7.55 -24.22 -2.67
CA PHE A 143 6.18 -23.71 -2.88
C PHE A 143 5.44 -24.44 -4.01
N SER A 144 5.83 -25.68 -4.31
CA SER A 144 5.25 -26.49 -5.39
C SER A 144 3.74 -26.75 -5.27
N LEU A 145 3.17 -26.62 -4.06
CA LEU A 145 1.73 -26.74 -3.81
C LEU A 145 0.91 -25.51 -4.23
N TYR A 146 1.58 -24.39 -4.57
CA TYR A 146 0.93 -23.11 -4.86
C TYR A 146 1.13 -22.71 -6.33
N PRO A 147 0.14 -22.05 -6.96
CA PRO A 147 0.34 -21.42 -8.26
C PRO A 147 1.52 -20.45 -8.22
N TRP A 148 2.46 -20.57 -9.16
CA TRP A 148 3.68 -19.77 -9.13
C TRP A 148 3.41 -18.26 -9.18
N ALA A 149 2.41 -17.83 -9.97
CA ALA A 149 2.00 -16.42 -10.01
C ALA A 149 1.59 -15.88 -8.63
N LEU A 150 0.91 -16.70 -7.82
CA LEU A 150 0.52 -16.34 -6.46
C LEU A 150 1.73 -16.28 -5.52
N VAL A 151 2.69 -17.21 -5.66
CA VAL A 151 3.97 -17.17 -4.93
C VAL A 151 4.68 -15.84 -5.13
N LYS A 152 4.83 -15.42 -6.39
CA LYS A 152 5.47 -14.14 -6.74
C LYS A 152 4.73 -12.95 -6.15
N ARG A 153 3.41 -12.94 -6.26
CA ARG A 153 2.55 -11.86 -5.75
C ARG A 153 2.67 -11.69 -4.23
N VAL A 154 2.53 -12.78 -3.46
CA VAL A 154 2.65 -12.72 -1.99
C VAL A 154 4.07 -12.35 -1.57
N LYS A 155 5.10 -12.87 -2.27
CA LYS A 155 6.48 -12.50 -2.00
C LYS A 155 6.72 -11.01 -2.20
N MET A 156 6.27 -10.46 -3.33
CA MET A 156 6.36 -9.02 -3.60
C MET A 156 5.66 -8.19 -2.53
N CYS A 157 4.45 -8.60 -2.09
CA CYS A 157 3.74 -7.92 -1.00
C CYS A 157 4.58 -7.87 0.27
N TRP A 158 5.16 -8.99 0.70
CA TRP A 158 6.00 -9.05 1.89
C TRP A 158 7.32 -8.29 1.74
N ASP A 159 7.99 -8.39 0.60
CA ASP A 159 9.26 -7.69 0.38
C ASP A 159 9.08 -6.17 0.40
N LYS A 160 7.99 -5.66 -0.17
CA LYS A 160 7.61 -4.24 -0.08
C LYS A 160 7.41 -3.79 1.36
N LEU A 161 6.61 -4.53 2.14
CA LEU A 161 6.37 -4.24 3.55
C LEU A 161 7.68 -4.26 4.34
N LYS A 162 8.50 -5.31 4.21
CA LYS A 162 9.77 -5.43 4.92
C LYS A 162 10.77 -4.35 4.53
N SER A 163 10.87 -4.01 3.25
CA SER A 163 11.76 -2.96 2.76
C SER A 163 11.39 -1.60 3.35
N TRP A 164 10.09 -1.30 3.37
CA TRP A 164 9.58 -0.09 4.00
C TRP A 164 9.86 -0.07 5.51
N LEU A 165 9.56 -1.16 6.23
CA LEU A 165 9.80 -1.26 7.67
C LEU A 165 11.29 -1.16 8.00
N ALA A 166 12.18 -1.80 7.24
CA ALA A 166 13.62 -1.71 7.46
C ALA A 166 14.13 -0.26 7.40
N SER A 167 13.51 0.57 6.57
CA SER A 167 13.90 1.97 6.37
C SER A 167 13.21 2.95 7.33
N ASN A 168 11.99 2.64 7.76
CA ASN A 168 11.13 3.60 8.48
C ASN A 168 10.73 3.16 9.89
N PHE A 169 10.64 1.85 10.16
CA PHE A 169 10.21 1.32 11.46
C PHE A 169 10.82 -0.07 11.77
N PRO A 170 12.15 -0.17 11.96
CA PRO A 170 12.84 -1.44 12.15
C PRO A 170 12.40 -2.20 13.41
N GLU A 171 11.85 -1.51 14.42
CA GLU A 171 11.31 -2.09 15.64
C GLU A 171 10.13 -3.02 15.35
N VAL A 172 9.25 -2.65 14.41
CA VAL A 172 8.13 -3.50 13.94
C VAL A 172 8.62 -4.64 13.05
N LEU A 173 9.66 -4.41 12.23
CA LEU A 173 10.28 -5.47 11.44
C LEU A 173 10.83 -6.59 12.34
N ALA A 174 11.43 -6.22 13.47
CA ALA A 174 12.00 -7.17 14.43
C ALA A 174 10.96 -8.07 15.11
N THR A 175 9.67 -7.69 15.10
CA THR A 175 8.59 -8.52 15.66
C THR A 175 8.01 -9.54 14.68
N LEU A 176 8.37 -9.46 13.39
CA LEU A 176 7.86 -10.40 12.38
C LEU A 176 8.49 -11.77 12.54
N HIS A 177 7.64 -12.80 12.56
CA HIS A 177 8.09 -14.18 12.59
C HIS A 177 8.47 -14.69 11.19
N GLY A 178 9.40 -15.64 11.16
CA GLY A 178 9.67 -16.44 9.97
C GLY A 178 8.44 -17.25 9.54
N GLY A 179 8.48 -17.79 8.33
CA GLY A 179 7.38 -18.58 7.78
C GLY A 179 7.07 -19.86 8.56
N THR A 180 5.80 -20.26 8.59
CA THR A 180 5.33 -21.53 9.19
C THR A 180 5.42 -22.69 8.21
N THR A 181 5.27 -23.95 8.63
CA THR A 181 5.31 -25.13 7.74
C THR A 181 3.92 -25.58 7.26
N GLU A 182 3.85 -26.41 6.22
CA GLU A 182 2.58 -26.98 5.74
C GLU A 182 1.89 -27.83 6.80
N GLU A 183 2.66 -28.57 7.61
CA GLU A 183 2.15 -29.42 8.68
C GLU A 183 1.42 -28.58 9.74
N LYS A 184 2.01 -27.45 10.15
CA LYS A 184 1.39 -26.52 11.11
C LYS A 184 0.13 -25.87 10.56
N LEU A 185 0.12 -25.51 9.27
CA LEU A 185 -1.09 -24.99 8.61
C LEU A 185 -2.20 -26.04 8.58
N ASN A 186 -1.87 -27.29 8.24
CA ASN A 186 -2.82 -28.39 8.22
C ASN A 186 -3.36 -28.68 9.63
N GLU A 187 -2.50 -28.62 10.65
CA GLU A 187 -2.92 -28.76 12.05
C GLU A 187 -3.87 -27.65 12.48
N ALA A 188 -3.58 -26.39 12.14
CA ALA A 188 -4.44 -25.25 12.42
C ALA A 188 -5.81 -25.38 11.74
N GLU A 189 -5.84 -25.74 10.45
CA GLU A 189 -7.06 -26.00 9.68
C GLU A 189 -7.90 -27.13 10.29
N ASN A 190 -7.26 -28.24 10.67
CA ASN A 190 -7.93 -29.37 11.30
C ASN A 190 -8.51 -28.99 12.65
N THR A 191 -7.76 -28.21 13.43
CA THR A 191 -8.16 -27.72 14.75
C THR A 191 -9.34 -26.76 14.67
N LEU A 192 -9.36 -25.89 13.67
CA LEU A 192 -10.41 -24.89 13.45
C LEU A 192 -11.56 -25.42 12.58
N LYS A 193 -11.42 -26.60 11.96
CA LYS A 193 -12.38 -27.20 11.02
C LYS A 193 -12.71 -26.29 9.82
N VAL A 194 -11.70 -25.55 9.35
CA VAL A 194 -11.78 -24.67 8.18
C VAL A 194 -10.66 -24.99 7.19
N LYS A 195 -10.81 -24.54 5.94
CA LYS A 195 -9.75 -24.57 4.94
C LYS A 195 -9.35 -23.15 4.61
N PHE A 196 -8.09 -22.81 4.83
CA PHE A 196 -7.62 -21.47 4.51
C PHE A 196 -7.56 -21.30 3.00
N PRO A 197 -7.90 -20.10 2.48
CA PRO A 197 -7.62 -19.76 1.10
C PRO A 197 -6.12 -19.91 0.79
N LEU A 198 -5.80 -20.28 -0.46
CA LEU A 198 -4.40 -20.44 -0.90
C LEU A 198 -3.53 -19.19 -0.67
N PRO A 199 -4.01 -17.95 -0.92
CA PRO A 199 -3.21 -16.75 -0.62
C PRO A 199 -2.93 -16.62 0.88
N THR A 200 -3.93 -16.81 1.75
CA THR A 200 -3.75 -16.83 3.20
C THR A 200 -2.73 -17.87 3.66
N ARG A 201 -2.80 -19.12 3.17
CA ARG A 201 -1.79 -20.15 3.51
C ARG A 201 -0.38 -19.68 3.15
N LEU A 202 -0.22 -19.14 1.95
CA LEU A 202 1.05 -18.70 1.43
C LEU A 202 1.61 -17.48 2.19
N ILE A 203 0.76 -16.56 2.63
CA ILE A 203 1.14 -15.44 3.50
C ILE A 203 1.81 -15.97 4.76
N TYR A 204 1.18 -16.93 5.46
CA TYR A 204 1.73 -17.56 6.66
C TYR A 204 2.96 -18.44 6.38
N ARG A 205 3.01 -19.11 5.23
CA ARG A 205 4.21 -19.87 4.80
C ARG A 205 5.44 -18.99 4.64
N MET A 206 5.26 -17.72 4.28
CA MET A 206 6.37 -16.78 4.17
C MET A 206 6.67 -16.08 5.49
N HIS A 207 5.63 -15.65 6.23
CA HIS A 207 5.77 -14.96 7.51
C HIS A 207 4.62 -15.31 8.46
N ASP A 208 4.95 -15.85 9.64
CA ASP A 208 3.96 -16.30 10.63
C ASP A 208 3.46 -15.18 11.55
N GLY A 209 3.01 -14.06 10.97
CA GLY A 209 2.50 -12.91 11.72
C GLY A 209 3.55 -12.21 12.60
N GLN A 210 3.09 -11.60 13.70
CA GLN A 210 3.90 -10.84 14.65
C GLN A 210 3.85 -11.40 16.06
N GLU A 211 4.97 -11.31 16.77
CA GLU A 211 4.99 -11.48 18.21
C GLU A 211 4.24 -10.33 18.90
N PHE A 212 3.33 -10.68 19.81
CA PHE A 212 2.53 -9.72 20.56
C PHE A 212 3.27 -9.33 21.84
N SER A 213 4.19 -8.36 21.75
CA SER A 213 5.07 -7.95 22.86
C SER A 213 4.73 -6.55 23.39
N ASP A 214 4.72 -5.54 22.51
CA ASP A 214 4.44 -4.14 22.83
C ASP A 214 3.14 -3.67 22.18
N GLU A 215 2.37 -2.85 22.90
CA GLU A 215 1.06 -2.36 22.50
C GLU A 215 1.10 -1.50 21.24
N LEU A 216 2.25 -0.89 20.90
CA LEU A 216 2.34 0.07 19.78
C LEU A 216 3.09 -0.42 18.54
N LEU A 217 3.63 -1.65 18.57
CA LEU A 217 4.42 -2.23 17.47
C LEU A 217 3.59 -3.07 16.47
N GLY A 218 2.33 -2.71 16.23
CA GLY A 218 1.48 -3.41 15.26
C GLY A 218 1.89 -3.11 13.82
N LEU A 219 1.99 -4.16 13.01
CA LEU A 219 2.32 -4.11 11.58
C LEU A 219 1.34 -3.25 10.80
N ILE A 220 0.08 -3.26 11.23
CA ILE A 220 -1.00 -2.50 10.59
C ILE A 220 -1.07 -1.10 11.20
N GLY A 221 -0.68 -0.93 12.46
CA GLY A 221 -0.74 0.35 13.15
C GLY A 221 -2.14 0.69 13.64
N GLY A 222 -2.40 1.97 13.88
CA GLY A 222 -3.72 2.41 14.34
C GLY A 222 -3.83 3.89 14.66
N TYR A 223 -4.66 4.20 15.64
CA TYR A 223 -5.04 5.57 16.03
C TYR A 223 -5.44 5.60 17.52
N SER A 224 -5.39 6.79 18.13
CA SER A 224 -5.67 6.97 19.55
C SER A 224 -6.50 8.22 19.81
N VAL A 225 -7.72 8.07 20.30
CA VAL A 225 -8.60 9.18 20.63
C VAL A 225 -9.10 9.04 22.06
N TYR A 226 -8.80 10.04 22.90
CA TYR A 226 -9.08 10.02 24.34
C TYR A 226 -8.54 8.73 24.98
N SER A 227 -9.38 7.95 25.67
CA SER A 227 -9.02 6.66 26.28
C SER A 227 -9.10 5.47 25.31
N HIS A 228 -9.46 5.69 24.05
CA HIS A 228 -9.58 4.65 23.04
C HIS A 228 -8.32 4.61 22.18
N SER A 229 -7.51 3.58 22.36
CA SER A 229 -6.29 3.36 21.58
C SER A 229 -6.34 2.00 20.90
N VAL A 230 -6.12 1.98 19.60
CA VAL A 230 -6.01 0.75 18.82
C VAL A 230 -4.70 0.75 18.06
N ASN A 231 -4.06 -0.41 18.05
CA ASN A 231 -2.88 -0.67 17.25
C ASN A 231 -2.93 -2.15 16.88
N VAL A 232 -3.00 -2.42 15.59
CA VAL A 232 -3.40 -3.73 15.06
C VAL A 232 -2.18 -4.54 14.67
N HIS A 233 -2.09 -5.73 15.24
CA HIS A 233 -1.07 -6.73 14.94
C HIS A 233 -1.64 -7.81 14.03
N MET A 234 -0.81 -8.30 13.12
CA MET A 234 -1.12 -9.53 12.40
C MET A 234 -0.79 -10.72 13.31
N LEU A 235 -1.76 -11.56 13.62
CA LEU A 235 -1.59 -12.65 14.58
C LEU A 235 -0.69 -13.76 14.01
N THR A 236 0.08 -14.41 14.87
CA THR A 236 0.75 -15.67 14.50
C THR A 236 -0.28 -16.79 14.32
N LEU A 237 0.03 -17.84 13.54
CA LEU A 237 -0.90 -18.95 13.30
C LEU A 237 -1.38 -19.61 14.61
N GLY A 238 -0.50 -19.72 15.61
CA GLY A 238 -0.87 -20.21 16.93
C GLY A 238 -1.89 -19.30 17.64
N GLN A 239 -1.71 -17.98 17.52
CA GLN A 239 -2.66 -17.00 18.04
C GLN A 239 -3.97 -17.00 17.25
N VAL A 240 -3.95 -17.14 15.92
CA VAL A 240 -5.15 -17.30 15.09
C VAL A 240 -6.00 -18.45 15.63
N VAL A 241 -5.40 -19.62 15.89
CA VAL A 241 -6.11 -20.78 16.43
C VAL A 241 -6.70 -20.48 17.81
N ARG A 242 -5.91 -19.90 18.71
CA ARG A 242 -6.31 -19.59 20.08
C ARG A 242 -7.45 -18.56 20.12
N VAL A 243 -7.27 -17.43 19.45
CA VAL A 243 -8.21 -16.30 19.46
C VAL A 243 -9.50 -16.67 18.72
N THR A 244 -9.41 -17.36 17.59
CA THR A 244 -10.61 -17.82 16.87
C THR A 244 -11.49 -18.71 17.74
N LYS A 245 -10.90 -19.63 18.52
CA LYS A 245 -11.67 -20.48 19.44
C LYS A 245 -12.35 -19.65 20.52
N GLN A 246 -11.63 -18.73 21.13
CA GLN A 246 -12.17 -17.84 22.17
C GLN A 246 -13.35 -17.03 21.62
N VAL A 247 -13.15 -16.34 20.50
CA VAL A 247 -14.18 -15.49 19.88
C VAL A 247 -15.37 -16.31 19.36
N THR A 248 -15.15 -17.52 18.84
CA THR A 248 -16.24 -18.42 18.43
C THR A 248 -17.14 -18.77 19.62
N CYS A 249 -16.55 -19.02 20.79
CA CYS A 249 -17.30 -19.24 22.02
C CYS A 249 -18.04 -17.99 22.48
N ASP A 250 -17.38 -16.84 22.48
CA ASP A 250 -17.94 -15.58 23.02
C ASP A 250 -19.07 -15.02 22.14
N LEU A 251 -18.93 -15.10 20.80
CA LEU A 251 -19.92 -14.59 19.85
C LEU A 251 -21.03 -15.59 19.50
N GLY A 252 -21.00 -16.80 20.07
CA GLY A 252 -21.95 -17.86 19.75
C GLY A 252 -21.91 -18.30 18.28
N PHE A 253 -20.78 -18.12 17.60
CA PHE A 253 -20.63 -18.61 16.23
C PHE A 253 -20.82 -20.13 16.19
N SER A 254 -21.58 -20.61 15.19
CA SER A 254 -21.73 -22.04 14.97
C SER A 254 -20.36 -22.71 14.82
N SER A 255 -20.21 -23.94 15.30
CA SER A 255 -19.01 -24.75 15.06
C SER A 255 -18.72 -25.02 13.56
N THR A 256 -19.66 -24.68 12.68
CA THR A 256 -19.51 -24.73 11.22
C THR A 256 -19.07 -23.41 10.58
N SER A 257 -18.95 -22.35 11.39
CA SER A 257 -18.48 -21.03 10.98
C SER A 257 -17.16 -21.15 10.23
N LYS A 258 -17.01 -20.32 9.19
CA LYS A 258 -15.81 -20.25 8.36
C LYS A 258 -14.97 -19.01 8.67
N TYR A 259 -15.27 -18.33 9.78
CA TYR A 259 -14.52 -17.17 10.25
C TYR A 259 -13.28 -17.59 11.03
N VAL A 260 -12.16 -16.95 10.74
CA VAL A 260 -10.92 -17.05 11.54
C VAL A 260 -10.38 -15.68 11.84
N THR A 261 -9.93 -15.46 13.07
CA THR A 261 -9.38 -14.17 13.51
C THR A 261 -7.93 -14.06 13.08
N ILE A 262 -7.59 -13.08 12.24
CA ILE A 262 -6.27 -12.95 11.60
C ILE A 262 -5.44 -11.79 12.15
N ALA A 263 -6.10 -10.72 12.57
CA ALA A 263 -5.47 -9.52 13.09
C ALA A 263 -6.32 -8.97 14.21
N ALA A 264 -5.67 -8.36 15.20
CA ALA A 264 -6.36 -7.76 16.33
C ALA A 264 -5.48 -6.69 16.98
N SER A 265 -6.12 -5.71 17.59
CA SER A 265 -5.49 -4.90 18.63
C SER A 265 -5.66 -5.57 19.99
N ARG A 266 -4.93 -5.07 20.99
CA ARG A 266 -5.12 -5.52 22.38
C ARG A 266 -6.53 -5.27 22.90
N VAL A 267 -7.13 -4.17 22.45
CA VAL A 267 -8.43 -3.69 22.94
C VAL A 267 -9.35 -3.39 21.76
N GLY A 268 -10.51 -4.06 21.75
CA GLY A 268 -11.69 -3.69 20.96
C GLY A 268 -11.68 -4.12 19.49
N LYS A 269 -10.55 -3.99 18.77
CA LYS A 269 -10.55 -4.13 17.31
C LYS A 269 -10.06 -5.50 16.86
N VAL A 270 -10.91 -6.22 16.12
CA VAL A 270 -10.65 -7.60 15.71
C VAL A 270 -11.05 -7.82 14.25
N PHE A 271 -10.21 -8.52 13.49
CA PHE A 271 -10.39 -8.81 12.08
C PHE A 271 -10.58 -10.31 11.81
N PHE A 272 -11.55 -10.63 10.95
CA PHE A 272 -11.99 -11.98 10.64
C PHE A 272 -11.88 -12.28 9.14
N LEU A 273 -11.17 -13.33 8.75
CA LEU A 273 -11.28 -13.90 7.41
C LEU A 273 -12.49 -14.81 7.38
N ASN A 274 -13.40 -14.59 6.45
CA ASN A 274 -14.32 -15.65 6.05
C ASN A 274 -13.62 -16.54 5.01
N CYS A 275 -13.22 -17.74 5.41
CA CYS A 275 -12.50 -18.68 4.55
C CYS A 275 -13.34 -19.23 3.39
N PHE A 276 -14.66 -19.03 3.41
CA PHE A 276 -15.55 -19.43 2.32
C PHE A 276 -15.79 -18.31 1.32
N SER A 277 -16.16 -17.11 1.79
CA SER A 277 -16.37 -15.96 0.91
C SER A 277 -15.09 -15.23 0.53
N MET A 278 -13.96 -15.61 1.15
CA MET A 278 -12.64 -15.00 0.99
C MET A 278 -12.60 -13.51 1.39
N GLN A 279 -13.63 -13.01 2.07
CA GLN A 279 -13.72 -11.60 2.50
C GLN A 279 -13.11 -11.42 3.88
N LEU A 280 -12.44 -10.28 4.08
CA LEU A 280 -11.95 -9.82 5.37
C LEU A 280 -12.98 -8.90 6.01
N TYR A 281 -13.22 -9.09 7.30
CA TYR A 281 -14.18 -8.30 8.07
C TYR A 281 -13.53 -7.72 9.32
N VAL A 282 -14.05 -6.59 9.80
CA VAL A 282 -13.72 -6.01 11.11
C VAL A 282 -14.97 -5.98 11.97
N GLY A 283 -14.80 -6.26 13.26
CA GLY A 283 -15.87 -6.14 14.25
C GLY A 283 -16.31 -4.70 14.47
N THR A 284 -17.61 -4.53 14.74
CA THR A 284 -18.21 -3.23 15.07
C THR A 284 -18.50 -3.10 16.58
N ALA A 285 -19.13 -2.00 17.02
CA ALA A 285 -19.58 -1.85 18.39
C ALA A 285 -20.54 -2.97 18.83
N ASN A 286 -21.34 -3.51 17.91
CA ASN A 286 -22.31 -4.56 18.16
C ASN A 286 -21.79 -5.98 17.87
N LEU A 287 -20.45 -6.16 17.77
CA LEU A 287 -19.85 -7.47 17.51
C LEU A 287 -20.26 -8.49 18.58
N SER A 288 -20.12 -8.16 19.86
CA SER A 288 -20.37 -9.10 20.97
C SER A 288 -21.83 -9.52 21.10
N GLU A 289 -22.75 -8.60 20.83
CA GLU A 289 -24.18 -8.84 21.03
C GLU A 289 -24.87 -9.43 19.78
N GLN A 290 -24.40 -9.04 18.59
CA GLN A 290 -25.13 -9.29 17.34
C GLN A 290 -24.25 -9.89 16.23
N GLY A 291 -22.94 -10.03 16.46
CA GLY A 291 -22.00 -10.49 15.43
C GLY A 291 -21.84 -9.50 14.28
N GLU A 292 -22.15 -8.21 14.49
CA GLU A 292 -22.11 -7.19 13.45
C GLU A 292 -20.68 -6.88 13.01
N MET A 293 -20.45 -6.92 11.70
CA MET A 293 -19.13 -6.79 11.08
C MET A 293 -19.17 -5.97 9.78
N MET A 294 -18.06 -5.31 9.44
CA MET A 294 -17.90 -4.53 8.20
C MET A 294 -16.87 -5.18 7.26
N PRO A 295 -17.12 -5.22 5.93
CA PRO A 295 -16.13 -5.69 4.98
C PRO A 295 -14.94 -4.72 4.91
N CYS A 296 -13.72 -5.26 4.94
CA CYS A 296 -12.48 -4.48 4.96
C CYS A 296 -11.88 -4.26 3.58
N VAL A 297 -12.34 -4.99 2.56
CA VAL A 297 -11.90 -4.80 1.18
C VAL A 297 -13.09 -4.79 0.21
N PRO A 298 -12.95 -4.16 -0.97
CA PRO A 298 -13.99 -4.14 -1.99
C PRO A 298 -14.40 -5.54 -2.43
N THR A 299 -15.67 -5.87 -2.25
CA THR A 299 -16.22 -7.17 -2.68
C THR A 299 -16.07 -7.40 -4.19
N ALA A 300 -15.97 -6.35 -5.00
CA ALA A 300 -15.73 -6.46 -6.43
C ALA A 300 -14.38 -7.12 -6.77
N LEU A 301 -13.35 -6.91 -5.96
CA LEU A 301 -12.01 -7.49 -6.15
C LEU A 301 -11.98 -8.99 -5.85
N LEU A 302 -12.93 -9.49 -5.07
CA LEU A 302 -13.01 -10.91 -4.69
C LEU A 302 -13.85 -11.75 -5.66
N LYS A 303 -14.55 -11.10 -6.61
CA LYS A 303 -15.43 -11.76 -7.58
C LYS A 303 -14.74 -12.11 -8.91
N SER A 304 -13.48 -11.72 -9.11
CA SER A 304 -12.75 -12.03 -10.34
C SER A 304 -12.45 -13.52 -10.44
N SER A 305 -13.22 -14.24 -11.24
CA SER A 305 -12.94 -15.61 -11.65
C SER A 305 -11.87 -15.62 -12.74
N GLY A 306 -10.62 -15.90 -12.37
CA GLY A 306 -9.47 -16.07 -13.26
C GLY A 306 -8.27 -16.68 -12.52
N ASP A 307 -7.12 -16.83 -13.20
CA ASP A 307 -5.85 -17.35 -12.62
C ASP A 307 -5.29 -16.49 -11.47
N GLU A 308 -5.85 -15.29 -11.25
CA GLU A 308 -5.52 -14.38 -10.16
C GLU A 308 -6.34 -14.69 -8.91
N GLN A 309 -6.05 -15.82 -8.26
CA GLN A 309 -6.60 -16.12 -6.94
C GLN A 309 -6.27 -14.98 -5.97
N CYS A 310 -7.30 -14.37 -5.38
CA CYS A 310 -7.18 -13.24 -4.49
C CYS A 310 -8.13 -13.43 -3.30
N ASP A 311 -7.64 -13.27 -2.07
CA ASP A 311 -8.49 -13.15 -0.89
C ASP A 311 -8.39 -11.75 -0.29
N GLY A 312 -9.28 -11.48 0.67
CA GLY A 312 -9.38 -10.19 1.33
C GLY A 312 -8.14 -9.88 2.16
N LEU A 313 -7.45 -10.89 2.71
CA LEU A 313 -6.24 -10.68 3.49
C LEU A 313 -5.09 -10.19 2.61
N LEU A 314 -4.84 -10.84 1.46
CA LEU A 314 -3.79 -10.41 0.54
C LEU A 314 -4.08 -9.01 -0.01
N SER A 315 -5.32 -8.76 -0.45
CA SER A 315 -5.72 -7.43 -0.95
C SER A 315 -5.51 -6.34 0.09
N TRP A 316 -5.86 -6.62 1.34
CA TRP A 316 -5.73 -5.70 2.46
C TRP A 316 -4.27 -5.38 2.78
N LEU A 317 -3.38 -6.37 2.77
CA LEU A 317 -1.95 -6.18 2.99
C LEU A 317 -1.27 -5.44 1.82
N GLU A 318 -1.67 -5.73 0.58
CA GLU A 318 -1.15 -5.03 -0.61
C GLU A 318 -1.52 -3.54 -0.61
N GLU A 319 -2.77 -3.22 -0.26
CA GLU A 319 -3.19 -1.83 -0.06
C GLU A 319 -2.44 -1.17 1.10
N HIS A 320 -2.24 -1.86 2.22
CA HIS A 320 -1.47 -1.33 3.35
C HIS A 320 -0.05 -0.98 2.93
N GLY A 321 0.64 -1.90 2.25
CA GLY A 321 1.98 -1.67 1.72
C GLY A 321 2.03 -0.48 0.76
N ARG A 322 1.03 -0.33 -0.11
CA ARG A 322 0.95 0.82 -1.02
C ARG A 322 0.66 2.14 -0.29
N ARG A 323 -0.15 2.13 0.77
CA ARG A 323 -0.38 3.32 1.61
C ARG A 323 0.90 3.76 2.32
N LEU A 324 1.72 2.81 2.78
CA LEU A 324 3.04 3.07 3.37
C LEU A 324 4.04 3.61 2.33
N GLU A 325 4.20 2.92 1.19
CA GLU A 325 5.12 3.33 0.10
C GLU A 325 4.77 4.72 -0.46
N SER A 326 3.47 5.00 -0.61
CA SER A 326 3.01 6.29 -1.10
C SER A 326 3.11 7.40 -0.05
N GLY A 327 3.40 7.10 1.22
CA GLY A 327 3.37 8.06 2.32
C GLY A 327 1.96 8.59 2.62
N MET A 328 0.91 7.83 2.27
CA MET A 328 -0.46 8.12 2.68
C MET A 328 -0.60 7.95 4.20
N ILE A 329 0.10 6.98 4.76
CA ILE A 329 0.28 6.78 6.21
C ILE A 329 1.77 6.70 6.50
N THR A 330 2.18 7.04 7.72
CA THR A 330 3.60 7.07 8.12
C THR A 330 3.75 6.73 9.60
N VAL A 331 5.00 6.51 10.04
CA VAL A 331 5.31 6.47 11.47
C VAL A 331 5.15 7.85 12.06
N ARG A 332 4.40 7.95 13.16
CA ARG A 332 4.32 9.16 13.98
C ARG A 332 4.87 8.85 15.36
N GLU A 333 5.53 9.84 15.94
CA GLU A 333 6.04 9.80 17.30
C GLU A 333 5.25 10.80 18.15
N GLU A 334 4.49 10.29 19.11
CA GLU A 334 3.73 11.07 20.10
C GLU A 334 4.24 10.67 21.49
N GLU A 335 4.71 11.62 22.31
CA GLU A 335 5.23 11.37 23.67
C GLU A 335 6.35 10.29 23.78
N ASN A 336 7.25 10.22 22.79
CA ASN A 336 8.29 9.19 22.59
C ASN A 336 7.76 7.78 22.22
N LEU A 337 6.46 7.67 21.93
CA LEU A 337 5.84 6.45 21.46
C LEU A 337 5.68 6.51 19.95
N LYS A 338 6.25 5.53 19.25
CA LYS A 338 6.18 5.43 17.79
C LYS A 338 5.12 4.42 17.39
N SER A 339 4.32 4.77 16.40
CA SER A 339 3.38 3.83 15.76
C SER A 339 3.15 4.19 14.30
N ILE A 340 2.73 3.20 13.50
CA ILE A 340 2.19 3.48 12.17
C ILE A 340 0.84 4.14 12.36
N CYS A 341 0.75 5.42 12.00
CA CYS A 341 -0.42 6.25 12.22
C CYS A 341 -1.39 6.11 11.04
N GLN A 342 -2.63 5.68 11.30
CA GLN A 342 -3.62 5.43 10.26
C GLN A 342 -4.25 6.70 9.69
N PHE A 343 -4.05 7.86 10.34
CA PHE A 343 -4.52 9.13 9.82
C PHE A 343 -3.82 9.47 8.50
N PRO A 344 -4.58 9.76 7.43
CA PRO A 344 -4.00 10.15 6.16
C PRO A 344 -3.08 11.37 6.27
N GLU A 345 -2.01 11.37 5.48
CA GLU A 345 -1.05 12.47 5.37
C GLU A 345 -1.07 13.16 4.00
N LYS A 346 -1.85 12.63 3.04
CA LYS A 346 -1.91 13.16 1.67
C LYS A 346 -3.33 13.47 1.20
N PRO A 347 -3.50 14.43 0.28
CA PRO A 347 -4.78 14.69 -0.39
C PRO A 347 -5.29 13.46 -1.16
N PRO A 348 -6.62 13.34 -1.37
CA PRO A 348 -7.67 14.24 -0.90
C PRO A 348 -8.10 14.00 0.56
N LEU A 349 -7.59 12.94 1.21
CA LEU A 349 -8.04 12.53 2.54
C LEU A 349 -7.40 13.34 3.69
N CYS A 350 -6.26 13.98 3.43
CA CYS A 350 -5.68 15.01 4.27
C CYS A 350 -5.72 16.35 3.54
N THR A 351 -6.36 17.35 4.13
CA THR A 351 -6.36 18.71 3.61
C THR A 351 -5.34 19.57 4.33
N THR A 352 -4.98 20.68 3.70
CA THR A 352 -4.06 21.67 4.29
C THR A 352 -4.54 23.06 3.92
N ALA A 353 -4.65 23.93 4.92
CA ALA A 353 -4.92 25.34 4.75
C ALA A 353 -3.80 26.14 5.40
N VAL A 354 -3.36 27.20 4.73
CA VAL A 354 -2.42 28.18 5.29
C VAL A 354 -3.14 29.52 5.34
N THR A 355 -3.21 30.12 6.51
CA THR A 355 -3.84 31.44 6.71
C THR A 355 -2.99 32.25 7.65
N ASN A 356 -2.58 33.44 7.21
CA ASN A 356 -1.74 34.35 7.99
C ASN A 356 -0.50 33.67 8.61
N GLY A 357 0.13 32.72 7.92
CA GLY A 357 1.31 31.98 8.38
C GLY A 357 1.03 30.74 9.24
N VAL A 358 -0.20 30.54 9.72
CA VAL A 358 -0.59 29.31 10.41
C VAL A 358 -0.99 28.26 9.38
N GLN A 359 -0.33 27.10 9.40
CA GLN A 359 -0.67 25.93 8.61
C GLN A 359 -1.50 24.97 9.46
N VAL A 360 -2.65 24.56 8.94
CA VAL A 360 -3.51 23.53 9.55
C VAL A 360 -3.70 22.39 8.57
N ARG A 361 -3.30 21.18 8.97
CA ARG A 361 -3.63 19.93 8.26
C ARG A 361 -4.69 19.14 9.00
N ALA A 362 -5.65 18.59 8.28
CA ALA A 362 -6.76 17.84 8.86
C ALA A 362 -7.07 16.58 8.06
N SER A 363 -7.31 15.48 8.76
CA SER A 363 -7.73 14.21 8.17
C SER A 363 -8.54 13.41 9.20
N ALA A 364 -9.27 12.41 8.72
CA ALA A 364 -10.07 11.54 9.57
C ALA A 364 -9.92 10.06 9.19
N VAL A 365 -10.30 9.20 10.12
CA VAL A 365 -10.39 7.75 9.97
C VAL A 365 -11.70 7.27 10.59
N LEU A 366 -12.30 6.25 9.98
CA LEU A 366 -13.43 5.53 10.58
C LEU A 366 -12.94 4.73 11.79
N VAL A 367 -13.79 4.62 12.81
CA VAL A 367 -13.59 3.79 14.01
C VAL A 367 -14.64 2.67 14.03
N PRO A 368 -14.42 1.55 13.30
CA PRO A 368 -15.42 0.49 13.14
C PRO A 368 -15.88 -0.10 14.47
N GLU A 369 -14.95 -0.37 15.38
CA GLU A 369 -15.18 -0.98 16.68
C GLU A 369 -15.99 -0.11 17.67
N GLN A 370 -16.33 1.12 17.28
CA GLN A 370 -17.22 2.04 18.00
C GLN A 370 -18.36 2.57 17.09
N SER A 371 -18.53 1.97 15.92
CA SER A 371 -19.62 2.27 14.98
C SER A 371 -20.72 1.22 15.07
N ASP A 372 -21.96 1.62 14.81
CA ASP A 372 -23.16 0.79 14.81
C ASP A 372 -23.83 0.92 13.44
N LEU A 373 -23.84 -0.17 12.66
CA LEU A 373 -24.38 -0.15 11.30
C LEU A 373 -25.90 -0.12 11.28
N GLN A 374 -26.55 -0.83 12.20
CA GLN A 374 -28.01 -0.89 12.29
C GLN A 374 -28.64 0.47 12.55
N ASN A 375 -28.06 1.23 13.47
CA ASN A 375 -28.49 2.59 13.79
C ASN A 375 -27.85 3.66 12.88
N SER A 376 -27.06 3.22 11.89
CA SER A 376 -26.31 4.11 10.98
C SER A 376 -25.45 5.14 11.74
N SER A 377 -24.85 4.75 12.86
CA SER A 377 -24.04 5.61 13.72
C SER A 377 -22.57 5.31 13.50
N PHE A 378 -21.89 6.14 12.72
CA PHE A 378 -20.49 5.97 12.34
C PHE A 378 -19.60 6.91 13.16
N LEU A 379 -18.70 6.34 13.96
CA LEU A 379 -17.71 7.13 14.69
C LEU A 379 -16.51 7.41 13.79
N PHE A 380 -16.16 8.68 13.62
CA PHE A 380 -14.95 9.12 12.96
C PHE A 380 -14.01 9.77 13.96
N ALA A 381 -12.77 9.32 13.98
CA ALA A 381 -11.67 10.01 14.64
C ALA A 381 -11.04 10.99 13.64
N TYR A 382 -10.74 12.21 14.06
CA TYR A 382 -10.04 13.20 13.25
C TYR A 382 -8.75 13.68 13.94
N SER A 383 -7.72 13.96 13.13
CA SER A 383 -6.41 14.45 13.58
C SER A 383 -6.14 15.82 12.96
N ILE A 384 -5.97 16.81 13.82
CA ILE A 384 -5.62 18.18 13.44
C ILE A 384 -4.16 18.42 13.79
N ARG A 385 -3.40 18.91 12.81
CA ARG A 385 -1.97 19.22 12.92
C ARG A 385 -1.78 20.69 12.61
N MET A 386 -1.19 21.44 13.54
CA MET A 386 -0.99 22.88 13.42
C MET A 386 0.49 23.21 13.53
N SER A 387 0.96 24.10 12.65
CA SER A 387 2.29 24.68 12.73
C SER A 387 2.27 26.15 12.33
N LEU A 388 3.27 26.88 12.79
CA LEU A 388 3.56 28.22 12.33
C LEU A 388 4.70 28.15 11.31
N LEU A 389 4.49 28.71 10.13
CA LEU A 389 5.49 28.74 9.08
C LEU A 389 6.74 29.56 9.50
N PRO A 390 7.91 29.33 8.88
CA PRO A 390 9.16 30.01 9.21
C PRO A 390 9.07 31.54 9.23
N GLU A 391 8.21 32.11 8.38
CA GLU A 391 8.00 33.55 8.29
C GLU A 391 7.27 34.14 9.52
N GLY A 392 6.60 33.30 10.31
CA GLY A 392 5.71 33.72 11.39
C GLY A 392 4.30 34.07 10.91
N CYS A 393 3.48 34.65 11.78
CA CYS A 393 2.12 35.05 11.44
C CYS A 393 2.04 36.54 11.10
N THR A 394 1.30 36.89 10.05
CA THR A 394 1.16 38.29 9.60
C THR A 394 -0.27 38.75 9.77
N VAL A 395 -0.47 39.79 10.59
CA VAL A 395 -1.77 40.40 10.88
C VAL A 395 -1.64 41.90 10.64
N HIS A 396 -2.53 42.45 9.79
CA HIS A 396 -2.51 43.87 9.41
C HIS A 396 -1.14 44.40 8.94
N GLY A 397 -0.36 43.57 8.24
CA GLY A 397 0.96 43.93 7.71
C GLY A 397 2.10 43.89 8.75
N VAL A 398 1.82 43.48 9.98
CA VAL A 398 2.83 43.26 11.03
C VAL A 398 3.04 41.76 11.20
N THR A 399 4.30 41.34 11.22
CA THR A 399 4.69 39.93 11.37
C THR A 399 5.12 39.63 12.80
N PHE A 400 4.63 38.51 13.33
CA PHE A 400 4.91 38.04 14.69
C PHE A 400 5.49 36.63 14.65
N GLN A 401 6.48 36.37 15.50
CA GLN A 401 7.19 35.09 15.57
C GLN A 401 6.55 34.09 16.54
N SER A 402 5.26 34.28 16.84
CA SER A 402 4.50 33.41 17.75
C SER A 402 3.02 33.75 17.67
N CYS A 403 2.15 32.76 17.79
CA CYS A 403 0.72 32.98 18.04
C CYS A 403 0.14 31.85 18.89
N GLN A 404 -0.82 32.18 19.75
CA GLN A 404 -1.46 31.22 20.64
C GLN A 404 -2.93 31.03 20.28
N LEU A 405 -3.37 29.78 20.17
CA LEU A 405 -4.76 29.44 19.93
C LEU A 405 -5.61 29.84 21.12
N TYR A 406 -6.77 30.45 20.85
CA TYR A 406 -7.76 30.83 21.85
C TYR A 406 -9.09 30.11 21.66
N TRP A 407 -9.53 29.97 20.40
CA TRP A 407 -10.90 29.60 20.08
C TRP A 407 -10.97 28.65 18.89
N ARG A 408 -12.00 27.81 18.84
CA ARG A 408 -12.30 26.95 17.68
C ARG A 408 -13.74 27.12 17.23
N ARG A 409 -13.94 27.05 15.92
CA ARG A 409 -15.24 26.91 15.28
C ARG A 409 -15.24 25.73 14.34
N TRP A 410 -16.16 24.79 14.51
CA TRP A 410 -16.34 23.63 13.64
C TRP A 410 -17.69 23.65 12.95
N ILE A 411 -17.67 23.47 11.64
CA ILE A 411 -18.84 23.28 10.79
C ILE A 411 -18.83 21.83 10.33
N ILE A 412 -19.78 21.05 10.82
CA ILE A 412 -19.96 19.65 10.42
C ILE A 412 -21.10 19.58 9.42
N ARG A 413 -20.80 19.06 8.24
CA ARG A 413 -21.75 18.90 7.14
C ARG A 413 -22.09 17.45 6.91
N GLU A 414 -23.37 17.20 6.71
CA GLU A 414 -23.91 15.91 6.31
C GLU A 414 -24.70 16.12 5.01
N ASN A 415 -24.32 15.40 3.94
CA ASN A 415 -24.92 15.56 2.62
C ASN A 415 -24.98 17.04 2.18
N GLU A 416 -23.86 17.75 2.29
CA GLU A 416 -23.69 19.20 2.03
C GLU A 416 -24.50 20.16 2.92
N THR A 417 -25.30 19.65 3.86
CA THR A 417 -26.09 20.47 4.79
C THR A 417 -25.37 20.64 6.11
N ILE A 418 -25.31 21.86 6.66
CA ILE A 418 -24.72 22.11 7.98
C ILE A 418 -25.61 21.46 9.05
N LYS A 419 -25.06 20.53 9.82
CA LYS A 419 -25.75 19.87 10.93
C LYS A 419 -25.33 20.40 12.28
N HIS A 420 -24.04 20.69 12.45
CA HIS A 420 -23.51 21.24 13.69
C HIS A 420 -22.58 22.42 13.37
N ASP A 421 -22.72 23.47 14.18
CA ASP A 421 -21.81 24.61 14.25
C ASP A 421 -21.38 24.71 15.72
N VAL A 422 -20.15 24.29 16.00
CA VAL A 422 -19.61 24.22 17.37
C VAL A 422 -18.62 25.36 17.54
N ASP A 423 -18.89 26.23 18.51
CA ASP A 423 -18.15 27.46 18.75
C ASP A 423 -17.74 27.47 20.24
N ALA A 424 -16.43 27.34 20.52
CA ALA A 424 -15.93 27.15 21.89
C ALA A 424 -14.44 27.52 22.05
N GLU A 425 -14.05 27.80 23.31
CA GLU A 425 -12.66 27.99 23.72
C GLU A 425 -11.81 26.73 23.60
N ALA A 426 -10.50 26.94 23.38
CA ALA A 426 -9.46 25.90 23.39
C ALA A 426 -9.62 24.83 22.29
N VAL A 427 -8.70 23.86 22.29
CA VAL A 427 -8.83 22.56 21.64
C VAL A 427 -8.52 21.51 22.67
N ILE A 428 -9.41 20.55 22.92
CA ILE A 428 -9.25 19.51 23.97
C ILE A 428 -8.87 20.03 25.38
N GLY A 429 -9.20 21.29 25.70
CA GLY A 429 -8.81 21.94 26.96
C GLY A 429 -7.42 22.61 26.93
N GLU A 430 -6.74 22.60 25.78
CA GLU A 430 -5.43 23.19 25.57
C GLU A 430 -5.47 24.46 24.71
N TYR A 431 -4.50 25.34 24.95
CA TYR A 431 -4.28 26.61 24.25
C TYR A 431 -2.87 26.63 23.63
N PRO A 432 -2.63 25.85 22.55
CA PRO A 432 -1.29 25.67 22.01
C PRO A 432 -0.67 26.99 21.54
N LEU A 433 0.58 27.21 21.95
CA LEU A 433 1.44 28.27 21.42
C LEU A 433 2.23 27.71 20.25
N LEU A 434 2.12 28.35 19.09
CA LEU A 434 2.88 27.97 17.90
C LEU A 434 4.06 28.92 17.72
N LEU A 435 5.23 28.35 17.48
CA LEU A 435 6.47 29.04 17.17
C LEU A 435 7.03 28.55 15.82
N PRO A 436 7.66 29.41 15.01
CA PRO A 436 8.25 29.00 13.74
C PRO A 436 9.32 27.94 13.94
N GLY A 437 9.27 26.87 13.15
CA GLY A 437 10.26 25.78 13.19
C GLY A 437 10.12 24.79 14.34
N GLU A 438 9.16 24.97 15.25
CA GLU A 438 8.80 23.93 16.22
C GLU A 438 8.03 22.78 15.58
N LYS A 439 8.00 21.64 16.27
CA LYS A 439 7.19 20.49 15.86
C LYS A 439 5.72 20.89 15.80
N GLU A 440 4.97 20.27 14.90
CA GLU A 440 3.53 20.49 14.79
C GLU A 440 2.84 20.17 16.12
N PHE A 441 1.92 21.03 16.53
CA PHE A 441 0.96 20.66 17.56
C PHE A 441 -0.07 19.72 16.94
N ILE A 442 -0.28 18.57 17.56
CA ILE A 442 -1.19 17.54 17.05
C ILE A 442 -2.21 17.25 18.14
N TYR A 443 -3.49 17.28 17.78
CA TYR A 443 -4.53 16.73 18.64
C TYR A 443 -5.48 15.84 17.85
N GLN A 444 -6.08 14.89 18.56
CA GLN A 444 -7.03 13.94 18.00
C GLN A 444 -8.33 14.00 18.80
N SER A 445 -9.45 13.93 18.10
CA SER A 445 -10.79 13.95 18.69
C SER A 445 -11.73 13.18 17.78
N CYS A 446 -13.02 13.06 18.13
CA CYS A 446 -13.97 12.26 17.36
C CYS A 446 -15.32 12.95 17.19
N THR A 447 -16.06 12.47 16.20
CA THR A 447 -17.45 12.86 15.96
C THR A 447 -18.25 11.68 15.43
N THR A 448 -19.52 11.61 15.79
CA THR A 448 -20.44 10.56 15.34
C THR A 448 -21.33 11.12 14.25
N GLN A 449 -21.44 10.41 13.13
CA GLN A 449 -22.18 10.82 11.95
C GLN A 449 -23.24 9.79 11.57
N GLN A 450 -24.36 10.25 10.99
CA GLN A 450 -25.46 9.38 10.55
C GLN A 450 -25.42 9.03 9.06
N SER A 451 -24.54 9.67 8.30
CA SER A 451 -24.35 9.49 6.86
C SER A 451 -22.94 9.06 6.54
N THR A 452 -22.79 8.42 5.39
CA THR A 452 -21.51 8.03 4.79
C THR A 452 -20.87 9.16 3.97
N ARG A 453 -21.58 10.29 3.78
CA ARG A 453 -21.10 11.50 3.11
C ARG A 453 -21.12 12.68 4.07
N CYS A 454 -20.10 12.74 4.91
CA CYS A 454 -19.90 13.84 5.85
C CYS A 454 -18.59 14.57 5.57
N SER A 455 -18.49 15.81 6.03
CA SER A 455 -17.24 16.57 6.02
C SER A 455 -17.19 17.53 7.19
N MET A 456 -15.97 17.93 7.56
CA MET A 456 -15.72 18.93 8.57
C MET A 456 -14.87 20.05 7.99
N GLU A 457 -15.20 21.29 8.33
CA GLU A 457 -14.43 22.50 8.04
C GLU A 457 -14.56 23.46 9.22
N GLY A 458 -13.78 24.53 9.26
CA GLY A 458 -13.86 25.43 10.40
C GLY A 458 -12.76 26.47 10.43
N SER A 459 -12.57 27.07 11.59
CA SER A 459 -11.49 28.01 11.86
C SER A 459 -11.02 27.93 13.31
N PHE A 460 -9.77 28.32 13.52
CA PHE A 460 -9.19 28.53 14.84
C PHE A 460 -8.83 30.00 15.00
N THR A 461 -9.21 30.61 16.11
CA THR A 461 -8.83 31.99 16.40
C THR A 461 -7.52 31.98 17.18
N PHE A 462 -6.53 32.67 16.64
CA PHE A 462 -5.22 32.86 17.24
C PHE A 462 -5.02 34.32 17.65
N VAL A 463 -4.19 34.51 18.66
CA VAL A 463 -3.71 35.84 19.08
C VAL A 463 -2.20 35.89 18.88
N PRO A 464 -1.65 36.91 18.19
CA PRO A 464 -0.21 37.09 18.08
C PRO A 464 0.45 37.25 19.46
N GLY A 465 1.56 36.57 19.70
CA GLY A 465 2.17 36.51 21.04
C GLY A 465 1.58 35.39 21.89
N ARG A 466 1.32 35.70 23.18
CA ARG A 466 0.68 34.79 24.15
C ARG A 466 -0.68 35.37 24.54
N LEU A 467 -1.62 34.53 24.96
CA LEU A 467 -2.94 34.99 25.42
C LEU A 467 -2.83 35.95 26.62
N VAL A 468 -1.85 35.72 27.50
CA VAL A 468 -1.58 36.57 28.68
C VAL A 468 -0.90 37.90 28.32
N GLU A 469 -0.27 37.97 27.15
CA GLU A 469 0.41 39.17 26.66
C GLU A 469 0.26 39.27 25.12
N PRO A 470 -0.94 39.66 24.63
CA PRO A 470 -1.20 39.81 23.21
C PRO A 470 -0.31 40.90 22.59
N LYS A 471 0.26 40.60 21.42
CA LYS A 471 1.10 41.54 20.66
C LYS A 471 0.37 42.19 19.48
N GLY A 472 -0.83 41.71 19.14
CA GLY A 472 -1.64 42.21 18.04
C GLY A 472 -3.08 41.71 18.14
N ASP A 473 -3.89 42.11 17.18
CA ASP A 473 -5.31 41.73 17.13
C ASP A 473 -5.48 40.23 16.82
N PRO A 474 -6.55 39.59 17.34
CA PRO A 474 -6.87 38.21 17.01
C PRO A 474 -7.13 38.02 15.51
N PHE A 475 -6.80 36.84 14.98
CA PHE A 475 -7.06 36.47 13.59
C PHE A 475 -7.53 35.02 13.49
N GLU A 476 -8.27 34.72 12.43
CA GLU A 476 -8.71 33.35 12.14
C GLU A 476 -7.73 32.62 11.22
N ALA A 477 -7.36 31.40 11.61
CA ALA A 477 -6.70 30.43 10.76
C ALA A 477 -7.73 29.41 10.26
N GLN A 478 -7.85 29.24 8.95
CA GLN A 478 -8.87 28.38 8.36
C GLN A 478 -8.50 26.90 8.45
N VAL A 479 -9.50 26.05 8.60
CA VAL A 479 -9.40 24.60 8.40
C VAL A 479 -10.10 24.25 7.09
N ALA A 480 -9.31 23.84 6.09
CA ALA A 480 -9.88 23.39 4.82
C ALA A 480 -10.78 22.17 5.03
N ARG A 481 -11.91 22.15 4.32
CA ARG A 481 -12.88 21.05 4.38
C ARG A 481 -12.22 19.71 4.13
N PHE A 482 -12.31 18.78 5.07
CA PHE A 482 -11.83 17.41 4.93
C PHE A 482 -12.97 16.39 5.03
N PRO A 483 -12.87 15.26 4.29
CA PRO A 483 -13.93 14.27 4.24
C PRO A 483 -14.00 13.41 5.52
N LEU A 484 -15.22 13.10 5.93
CA LEU A 484 -15.56 12.01 6.86
C LEU A 484 -16.30 10.94 6.06
N GLU A 485 -15.52 10.13 5.33
CA GLU A 485 -16.04 9.19 4.35
C GLU A 485 -15.77 7.75 4.76
N MET A 486 -16.70 6.86 4.40
CA MET A 486 -16.50 5.42 4.51
C MET A 486 -15.36 4.99 3.57
N PRO A 487 -14.22 4.50 4.08
CA PRO A 487 -13.10 4.17 3.23
C PRO A 487 -13.37 2.87 2.46
N GLU A 488 -12.77 2.76 1.29
CA GLU A 488 -12.83 1.55 0.47
C GLU A 488 -12.12 0.35 1.15
N TYR A 489 -11.07 0.65 1.93
CA TYR A 489 -10.34 -0.31 2.76
C TYR A 489 -10.35 0.12 4.22
N ILE A 490 -10.63 -0.82 5.13
CA ILE A 490 -10.71 -0.57 6.57
C ILE A 490 -9.55 -1.25 7.30
N TYR A 491 -8.83 -0.49 8.12
CA TYR A 491 -7.66 -0.89 8.91
C TYR A 491 -7.85 -0.54 10.37
#